data_AF-A0A1N6FTF2-F1
#
_entry.id   AF-A0A1N6FTF2-F1
#
_cell.length_a   1.000
_cell.length_b   1.000
_cell.length_c   1.000
_cell.angle_alpha   90.00
_cell.angle_beta   90.00
_cell.angle_gamma   90.00
#
_symmetry.space_group_name_H-M   'P 1'
#
loop_
_entity.id
_entity.type
_entity.pdbx_description
1 polymer ?
#
loop_
_entity_poly.entity_id
_entity_poly.type
_entity_poly.pdbx_seq_one_letter_code
_entity_poly.pdbx_strand_id
1 'polypeptide(L)'
;MKAETQYTDLTGTVAADISDFTTRSNQLYEVANYFNIDQKRFKVIGITVYGVDNFYIAFLCVDNQKTTKEKEFICKLRIETDEKEILSLLFKRLHIVLYEKYDEKYRNLEVDDELYLSEVE
;
A
#
# COMPACT_ATOMS: atom_id res chain seq x y z
N MET A 1 1.82 6.41 13.31
CA MET A 1 2.51 7.50 12.60
C MET A 1 1.62 7.91 11.44
N LYS A 2 0.99 9.08 11.51
CA LYS A 2 0.69 9.83 10.28
C LYS A 2 2.05 10.25 9.74
N ALA A 3 2.28 10.17 8.43
CA ALA A 3 3.51 10.70 7.84
C ALA A 3 3.55 12.20 8.18
N GLU A 4 4.42 12.61 9.10
CA GLU A 4 4.71 14.01 9.35
C GLU A 4 5.70 14.44 8.28
N THR A 5 5.17 15.19 7.31
CA THR A 5 5.80 15.47 6.03
C THR A 5 6.44 16.85 6.05
N GLN A 6 7.64 16.96 5.49
CA GLN A 6 8.28 18.26 5.25
C GLN A 6 7.40 19.08 4.29
N TYR A 7 7.60 20.40 4.25
CA TYR A 7 6.81 21.29 3.39
C TYR A 7 6.94 20.93 1.90
N THR A 8 8.07 20.33 1.52
CA THR A 8 8.46 19.96 0.16
C THR A 8 8.02 18.56 -0.27
N ASP A 9 7.34 17.81 0.60
CA ASP A 9 6.96 16.44 0.26
C ASP A 9 5.90 16.42 -0.84
N LEU A 10 5.99 15.45 -1.74
CA LEU A 10 4.94 15.20 -2.71
C LEU A 10 3.83 14.35 -2.09
N THR A 11 2.60 14.58 -2.51
CA THR A 11 1.43 13.79 -2.09
C THR A 11 0.65 13.35 -3.31
N GLY A 12 -0.05 12.23 -3.23
CA GLY A 12 -0.92 11.83 -4.31
C GLY A 12 -1.66 10.54 -4.03
N THR A 13 -1.88 9.78 -5.10
CA THR A 13 -2.72 8.60 -5.10
C THR A 13 -1.90 7.37 -5.41
N VAL A 14 -2.37 6.24 -4.88
CA VAL A 14 -1.84 4.92 -5.22
C VAL A 14 -3.02 4.06 -5.63
N ALA A 15 -2.90 3.42 -6.78
CA ALA A 15 -3.81 2.38 -7.24
C ALA A 15 -3.00 1.08 -7.40
N ALA A 16 -3.54 -0.02 -6.89
CA ALA A 16 -2.86 -1.31 -6.94
C ALA A 16 -3.84 -2.42 -7.31
N ASP A 17 -3.37 -3.36 -8.11
CA ASP A 17 -4.04 -4.62 -8.43
C ASP A 17 -3.27 -5.76 -7.77
N ILE A 18 -3.93 -6.50 -6.88
CA ILE A 18 -3.27 -7.55 -6.11
C ILE A 18 -3.00 -8.75 -7.02
N SER A 19 -1.85 -9.38 -6.81
CA SER A 19 -1.38 -10.47 -7.65
C SER A 19 -2.27 -11.72 -7.57
N ASP A 20 -2.50 -12.34 -8.74
CA ASP A 20 -3.23 -13.59 -8.89
C ASP A 20 -2.61 -14.77 -8.08
N PHE A 21 -1.33 -14.64 -7.68
CA PHE A 21 -0.66 -15.60 -6.80
C PHE A 21 -1.23 -15.60 -5.37
N THR A 22 -1.71 -14.45 -4.90
CA THR A 22 -2.15 -14.26 -3.50
C THR A 22 -3.66 -14.10 -3.38
N THR A 23 -4.36 -13.79 -4.47
CA THR A 23 -5.81 -13.62 -4.49
C THR A 23 -6.40 -14.06 -5.82
N ARG A 24 -7.65 -14.53 -5.79
CA ARG A 24 -8.50 -14.80 -6.96
C ARG A 24 -9.55 -13.70 -7.19
N SER A 25 -9.80 -12.86 -6.18
CA SER A 25 -10.90 -11.88 -6.20
C SER A 25 -10.49 -10.46 -5.76
N ASN A 26 -9.19 -10.18 -5.65
CA ASN A 26 -8.63 -8.90 -5.20
C ASN A 26 -9.09 -8.51 -3.78
N GLN A 27 -9.18 -9.50 -2.88
CA GLN A 27 -9.65 -9.33 -1.51
C GLN A 27 -8.54 -9.52 -0.46
N LEU A 28 -8.44 -8.61 0.49
CA LEU A 28 -7.44 -8.64 1.57
C LEU A 28 -7.52 -9.92 2.43
N TYR A 29 -8.70 -10.52 2.61
CA TYR A 29 -8.88 -11.79 3.32
C TYR A 29 -8.12 -12.95 2.65
N GLU A 30 -8.05 -12.95 1.31
CA GLU A 30 -7.34 -14.00 0.56
C GLU A 30 -5.83 -13.83 0.68
N VAL A 31 -5.35 -12.59 0.63
CA VAL A 31 -3.94 -12.26 0.92
C VAL A 31 -3.59 -12.71 2.34
N ALA A 32 -4.45 -12.44 3.33
CA ALA A 32 -4.24 -12.88 4.70
C ALA A 32 -4.12 -14.41 4.82
N ASN A 33 -4.92 -15.18 4.06
CA ASN A 33 -4.81 -16.64 4.01
C ASN A 33 -3.48 -17.08 3.40
N TYR A 34 -3.05 -16.46 2.30
CA TYR A 34 -1.80 -16.80 1.64
C TYR A 34 -0.61 -16.69 2.60
N PHE A 35 -0.57 -15.64 3.43
CA PHE A 35 0.46 -15.44 4.44
C PHE A 35 0.20 -16.18 5.76
N ASN A 36 -0.80 -17.08 5.82
CA ASN A 36 -1.18 -17.84 7.01
C ASN A 36 -1.45 -16.96 8.25
N ILE A 37 -2.03 -15.78 8.06
CA ILE A 37 -2.40 -14.88 9.15
C ILE A 37 -3.59 -15.48 9.91
N ASP A 38 -3.51 -15.56 11.24
CA ASP A 38 -4.63 -15.97 12.08
C ASP A 38 -5.75 -14.92 12.00
N GLN A 39 -6.73 -15.18 11.14
CA GLN A 39 -7.82 -14.26 10.85
C GLN A 39 -8.85 -14.13 11.98
N LYS A 40 -8.83 -15.05 12.97
CA LYS A 40 -9.64 -14.89 14.19
C LYS A 40 -9.07 -13.78 15.05
N ARG A 41 -7.74 -13.71 15.13
CA ARG A 41 -7.03 -12.68 15.89
C ARG A 41 -6.85 -11.40 15.08
N PHE A 42 -6.34 -11.50 13.86
CA PHE A 42 -5.94 -10.34 13.06
C PHE A 42 -6.84 -10.19 11.83
N LYS A 43 -7.69 -9.16 11.84
CA LYS A 43 -8.42 -8.76 10.65
C LYS A 43 -7.56 -7.82 9.82
N VAL A 44 -7.09 -8.26 8.65
CA VAL A 44 -6.35 -7.40 7.72
C VAL A 44 -7.28 -6.35 7.13
N ILE A 45 -6.87 -5.09 7.22
CA ILE A 45 -7.62 -3.91 6.76
C ILE A 45 -6.84 -3.05 5.76
N GLY A 46 -5.58 -3.38 5.48
CA GLY A 46 -4.79 -2.70 4.47
C GLY A 46 -3.36 -3.24 4.35
N ILE A 47 -2.64 -2.73 3.36
CA ILE A 47 -1.22 -3.00 3.11
C ILE A 47 -0.48 -1.68 3.16
N THR A 48 0.70 -1.66 3.77
CA THR A 48 1.59 -0.50 3.75
C THR A 48 2.94 -0.92 3.19
N VAL A 49 3.40 -0.16 2.19
CA VAL A 49 4.75 -0.23 1.63
C VAL A 49 5.47 1.04 2.09
N TYR A 50 6.71 0.93 2.53
CA TYR A 50 7.49 2.06 3.01
C TYR A 50 8.94 1.94 2.59
N GLY A 51 9.55 3.05 2.18
CA GLY A 51 10.98 3.18 1.96
C GLY A 51 11.45 2.69 0.59
N VAL A 52 12.67 3.08 0.23
CA VAL A 52 13.43 2.56 -0.92
C VAL A 52 14.66 1.82 -0.41
N ASP A 53 15.45 2.45 0.47
CA ASP A 53 16.64 1.82 1.08
C ASP A 53 16.35 1.06 2.40
N ASN A 54 15.30 1.46 3.13
CA ASN A 54 14.80 0.77 4.32
C ASN A 54 13.41 0.21 4.02
N PHE A 55 13.35 -0.57 2.94
CA PHE A 55 12.10 -1.02 2.38
C PHE A 55 11.42 -2.01 3.33
N TYR A 56 10.13 -1.82 3.59
CA TYR A 56 9.35 -2.86 4.24
C TYR A 56 7.91 -2.87 3.76
N ILE A 57 7.31 -4.06 3.81
CA ILE A 57 5.89 -4.25 3.65
C ILE A 57 5.30 -4.76 4.97
N ALA A 58 4.14 -4.25 5.32
CA ALA A 58 3.36 -4.76 6.43
C ALA A 58 1.87 -4.78 6.11
N PHE A 59 1.16 -5.69 6.76
CA PHE A 59 -0.30 -5.65 6.83
C PHE A 59 -0.74 -4.73 7.96
N LEU A 60 -1.68 -3.84 7.67
CA LEU A 60 -2.44 -3.11 8.67
C LEU A 60 -3.56 -4.04 9.16
N CYS A 61 -3.61 -4.29 10.46
CA CYS A 61 -4.56 -5.22 11.04
C CYS A 61 -5.28 -4.61 12.25
N VAL A 62 -6.51 -5.05 12.48
CA VAL A 62 -7.16 -4.97 13.79
C VAL A 62 -6.79 -6.22 14.58
N ASP A 63 -6.15 -6.07 15.75
CA ASP A 63 -5.94 -7.18 16.69
C ASP A 63 -7.19 -7.33 17.57
N ASN A 64 -8.03 -8.31 17.26
CA ASN A 64 -9.28 -8.59 17.96
C ASN A 64 -9.07 -8.99 19.43
N GLN A 65 -7.89 -9.49 19.79
CA GLN A 65 -7.59 -9.84 21.18
C GLN A 65 -7.27 -8.62 22.05
N LYS A 66 -6.76 -7.54 21.43
CA LYS A 66 -6.42 -6.29 22.11
C LYS A 66 -7.48 -5.20 21.93
N THR A 67 -8.41 -5.43 21.00
CA THR A 67 -9.54 -4.53 20.75
C THR A 67 -10.49 -4.54 21.94
N THR A 68 -10.97 -3.35 22.30
CA THR A 68 -11.95 -3.15 23.37
C THR A 68 -13.28 -2.70 22.77
N LYS A 69 -14.34 -2.64 23.58
CA LYS A 69 -15.64 -2.09 23.13
C LYS A 69 -15.56 -0.63 22.69
N GLU A 70 -14.58 0.11 23.19
CA GLU A 70 -14.44 1.56 22.96
C GLU A 70 -13.50 1.87 21.80
N LYS A 71 -12.56 0.97 21.48
CA LYS A 71 -11.50 1.24 20.51
C LYS A 71 -10.91 -0.02 19.89
N GLU A 72 -10.83 -0.03 18.56
CA GLU A 72 -10.06 -1.00 17.78
C GLU A 72 -8.55 -0.82 18.02
N PHE A 73 -7.86 -1.94 18.25
CA PHE A 73 -6.40 -1.95 18.34
C PHE A 73 -5.79 -2.17 16.96
N ILE A 74 -5.30 -1.10 16.33
CA ILE A 74 -4.65 -1.16 15.02
C ILE A 74 -3.16 -1.43 15.17
N CYS A 75 -2.66 -2.48 14.51
CA CYS A 75 -1.24 -2.85 14.50
C CYS A 75 -0.71 -3.09 13.08
N LYS A 76 0.62 -3.18 12.97
CA LYS A 76 1.32 -3.57 11.75
C LYS A 76 1.93 -4.97 11.92
N LEU A 77 1.64 -5.89 11.01
CA LEU A 77 2.35 -7.17 10.89
C LEU A 77 3.34 -7.06 9.75
N ARG A 78 4.64 -6.96 10.07
CA ARG A 78 5.71 -6.88 9.07
C ARG A 78 5.93 -8.25 8.43
N ILE A 79 6.16 -8.24 7.12
CA ILE A 79 6.53 -9.43 6.37
C ILE A 79 8.06 -9.51 6.38
N GLU A 80 8.60 -10.60 6.90
CA GLU A 80 10.04 -10.89 6.87
C GLU A 80 10.34 -11.68 5.59
N THR A 81 10.82 -11.00 4.56
CA THR A 81 11.12 -11.59 3.24
C THR A 81 12.09 -10.68 2.48
N ASP A 82 12.74 -11.21 1.44
CA ASP A 82 13.49 -10.39 0.49
C ASP A 82 12.58 -9.33 -0.15
N GLU A 83 13.04 -8.08 -0.08
CA GLU A 83 12.30 -6.84 -0.27
C GLU A 83 11.81 -6.64 -1.71
N LYS A 84 12.52 -7.19 -2.70
CA LYS A 84 12.17 -6.96 -4.12
C LYS A 84 11.14 -7.94 -4.66
N GLU A 85 11.17 -9.20 -4.22
CA GLU A 85 10.24 -10.22 -4.71
C GLU A 85 8.84 -10.05 -4.12
N ILE A 86 8.73 -9.48 -2.92
CA ILE A 86 7.44 -9.33 -2.23
C ILE A 86 6.50 -8.36 -2.94
N LEU A 87 7.01 -7.33 -3.64
CA LEU A 87 6.15 -6.46 -4.44
C LEU A 87 5.55 -7.21 -5.63
N SER A 88 6.34 -8.00 -6.35
CA SER A 88 5.82 -8.83 -7.44
C SER A 88 4.89 -9.94 -6.97
N LEU A 89 5.10 -10.43 -5.75
CA LEU A 89 4.21 -11.41 -5.13
C LEU A 89 2.87 -10.79 -4.73
N LEU A 90 2.87 -9.56 -4.22
CA LEU A 90 1.65 -8.90 -3.74
C LEU A 90 0.88 -8.17 -4.83
N PHE A 91 1.56 -7.57 -5.81
CA PHE A 91 0.95 -6.68 -6.77
C PHE A 91 1.26 -7.13 -8.20
N LYS A 92 0.20 -7.33 -8.99
CA LYS A 92 0.29 -7.47 -10.44
C LYS A 92 0.54 -6.12 -11.11
N ARG A 93 -0.04 -5.05 -10.53
CA ARG A 93 0.13 -3.66 -10.98
C ARG A 93 0.19 -2.77 -9.75
N LEU A 94 1.13 -1.83 -9.76
CA LEU A 94 1.26 -0.78 -8.75
C LEU A 94 1.47 0.54 -9.48
N HIS A 95 0.52 1.45 -9.36
CA HIS A 95 0.57 2.77 -9.96
C HIS A 95 0.62 3.82 -8.85
N ILE A 96 1.69 4.61 -8.83
CA ILE A 96 1.93 5.67 -7.86
C ILE A 96 1.98 6.97 -8.63
N VAL A 97 1.12 7.92 -8.26
CA VAL A 97 1.12 9.27 -8.82
C VAL A 97 1.35 10.26 -7.69
N LEU A 98 2.30 11.16 -7.89
CA LEU A 98 2.71 12.17 -6.92
C LEU A 98 2.56 13.57 -7.52
N TYR A 99 2.04 14.48 -6.72
CA TYR A 99 1.86 15.89 -7.05
C TYR A 99 2.50 16.76 -5.98
N GLU A 100 2.74 18.02 -6.29
CA GLU A 100 3.08 18.99 -5.26
C GLU A 100 1.95 19.05 -4.22
N LYS A 101 2.32 18.99 -2.94
CA LYS A 101 1.37 18.87 -1.83
C LYS A 101 0.25 19.91 -1.82
N TYR A 102 0.60 21.14 -2.21
CA TYR A 102 -0.28 22.29 -2.18
C TYR A 102 -0.87 22.65 -3.54
N ASP A 103 -0.54 21.90 -4.60
CA ASP A 103 -1.13 22.12 -5.91
C ASP A 103 -2.39 21.24 -6.08
N GLU A 104 -3.54 21.83 -5.76
CA GLU A 104 -4.82 21.13 -5.79
C GLU A 104 -5.37 20.97 -7.22
N LYS A 105 -4.86 21.74 -8.18
CA LYS A 105 -5.39 21.79 -9.55
C LYS A 105 -5.25 20.44 -10.25
N TYR A 106 -4.18 19.70 -9.96
CA TYR A 106 -3.81 18.48 -10.69
C TYR A 106 -4.25 17.18 -9.98
N ARG A 107 -4.95 17.25 -8.83
CA ARG A 107 -5.27 16.05 -8.02
C ARG A 107 -6.20 15.05 -8.72
N ASN A 108 -6.98 15.48 -9.70
CA ASN A 108 -7.92 14.64 -10.48
C ASN A 108 -7.71 14.83 -11.99
N LEU A 109 -6.46 14.99 -12.44
CA LEU A 109 -6.18 15.21 -13.85
C LEU A 109 -6.48 13.95 -14.68
N GLU A 110 -7.08 14.15 -15.84
CA GLU A 110 -7.12 13.18 -16.93
C GLU A 110 -5.93 13.49 -17.85
N VAL A 111 -5.06 12.52 -18.08
CA VAL A 111 -3.86 12.70 -18.89
C VAL A 111 -4.24 12.53 -20.36
N ASP A 112 -4.03 13.57 -21.17
CA ASP A 112 -4.42 13.59 -22.59
C ASP A 112 -3.47 12.78 -23.49
N ASP A 113 -2.18 12.65 -23.11
CA ASP A 113 -1.15 11.98 -23.91
C ASP A 113 -0.01 11.42 -23.04
N GLU A 114 0.68 10.38 -23.54
CA GLU A 114 1.86 9.77 -22.92
C GLU A 114 3.00 9.75 -23.95
N LEU A 115 4.01 10.59 -23.72
CA LEU A 115 5.15 10.77 -24.63
C LEU A 115 6.43 10.24 -23.98
N TYR A 116 7.36 9.76 -24.81
CA TYR A 116 8.70 9.47 -24.33
C TYR A 116 9.47 10.78 -24.15
N LEU A 117 10.28 10.87 -23.08
CA LEU A 117 11.11 12.05 -22.83
C LEU A 117 12.03 12.36 -24.03
N SER A 118 12.52 11.32 -24.71
CA SER A 118 13.35 11.44 -25.91
C SER A 118 12.65 12.07 -27.12
N GLU A 119 11.32 12.22 -27.11
CA GLU A 119 10.55 12.86 -28.19
C GLU A 119 10.37 14.36 -27.97
N VAL A 120 10.73 14.87 -26.79
CA VAL A 120 10.55 16.28 -26.38
C VAL A 120 11.86 16.99 -25.99
N GLU A 121 13.00 16.31 -26.11
CA GLU A 121 14.36 16.87 -26.02
C GLU A 121 14.93 17.20 -27.41
#